data_AF-A0A821QFS5-F1
#
_entry.id   AF-A0A821QFS5-F1
#
_cell.length_a   1.000
_cell.length_b   1.000
_cell.length_c   1.000
_cell.angle_alpha   90.00
_cell.angle_beta   90.00
_cell.angle_gamma   90.00
#
_symmetry.space_group_name_H-M   'P 1'
#
loop_
_entity.id
_entity.type
_entity.pdbx_description
1 polymer ?
#
loop_
_entity_poly.entity_id
_entity_poly.type
_entity_poly.pdbx_seq_one_letter_code
_entity_poly.pdbx_strand_id
1 'polypeptide(L)'
;MIVCPVGATVITFDDIPNADPAQGTIPAVYANLQWVDANYVNATVLPASGYRFLVVSGEYIAWNRDALTVQTLLTNNTITLHSCMMAAGWSDSVTVTVVGYRSATQLYTISFSLNTYQKVVAIFQWPG
;
A
#
# COMPACT_ATOMS: atom_id res chain seq x y z
N MET A 1 11.50 4.70 -9.09
CA MET A 1 12.40 3.75 -8.42
C MET A 1 11.95 3.68 -6.98
N ILE A 2 11.52 2.51 -6.49
CA ILE A 2 11.26 2.28 -5.06
C ILE A 2 12.62 2.33 -4.36
N VAL A 3 12.72 2.98 -3.20
CA VAL A 3 13.92 2.92 -2.38
C VAL A 3 13.80 1.66 -1.52
N CYS A 4 14.51 0.62 -1.93
CA CYS A 4 14.59 -0.65 -1.22
C CYS A 4 16.01 -0.78 -0.64
N PRO A 5 16.22 -0.51 0.65
CA PRO A 5 17.48 -0.79 1.31
C PRO A 5 17.87 -2.27 1.14
N VAL A 6 19.16 -2.58 1.17
CA VAL A 6 19.62 -3.97 1.15
C VAL A 6 19.00 -4.71 2.34
N GLY A 7 18.33 -5.83 2.07
CA GLY A 7 17.62 -6.62 3.09
C GLY A 7 16.17 -6.22 3.34
N ALA A 8 15.65 -5.16 2.71
CA ALA A 8 14.23 -4.85 2.74
C ALA A 8 13.44 -5.81 1.83
N THR A 9 12.20 -6.09 2.22
CA THR A 9 11.28 -6.95 1.47
C THR A 9 10.36 -6.08 0.62
N VAL A 10 10.27 -6.37 -0.68
CA VAL A 10 9.28 -5.76 -1.57
C VAL A 10 7.99 -6.57 -1.47
N ILE A 11 6.88 -5.88 -1.26
CA ILE A 11 5.54 -6.48 -1.28
C ILE A 11 4.88 -6.05 -2.59
N THR A 12 4.55 -7.01 -3.44
CA THR A 12 3.61 -6.84 -4.55
C THR A 12 2.29 -7.51 -4.17
N PHE A 13 1.32 -7.61 -5.09
CA PHE A 13 0.04 -8.27 -4.84
C PHE A 13 -0.24 -9.38 -5.87
N ASP A 14 0.82 -9.88 -6.51
CA ASP A 14 0.73 -10.81 -7.63
C ASP A 14 0.40 -12.25 -7.18
N ASP A 15 0.72 -12.58 -5.94
CA ASP A 15 0.56 -13.90 -5.33
C ASP A 15 -0.61 -13.96 -4.33
N ILE A 16 -1.61 -13.08 -4.49
CA ILE A 16 -2.85 -13.19 -3.72
C ILE A 16 -3.50 -14.55 -4.01
N PRO A 17 -3.73 -15.40 -2.98
CA PRO A 17 -4.25 -16.74 -3.17
C PRO A 17 -5.72 -16.70 -3.62
N ASN A 18 -6.05 -17.45 -4.68
CA ASN A 18 -7.40 -17.54 -5.24
C ASN A 18 -8.01 -16.15 -5.54
N ALA A 19 -7.23 -15.24 -6.13
CA ALA A 19 -7.68 -13.90 -6.44
C ALA A 19 -8.92 -13.91 -7.35
N ASP A 20 -9.92 -13.12 -6.97
CA ASP A 20 -11.05 -12.78 -7.82
C ASP A 20 -10.54 -11.97 -9.02
N PRO A 21 -11.01 -12.24 -10.26
CA PRO A 21 -10.50 -11.59 -11.46
C PRO A 21 -10.72 -10.07 -11.48
N ALA A 22 -11.63 -9.53 -10.66
CA ALA A 22 -11.91 -8.11 -10.57
C ALA A 22 -11.37 -7.48 -9.28
N GLN A 23 -11.80 -7.94 -8.10
CA GLN A 23 -11.42 -7.34 -6.82
C GLN A 23 -11.78 -8.21 -5.62
N GLY A 24 -11.13 -7.96 -4.50
CA GLY A 24 -11.48 -8.60 -3.23
C GLY A 24 -10.74 -8.01 -2.05
N THR A 25 -10.78 -8.71 -0.92
CA THR A 25 -10.06 -8.33 0.30
C THR A 25 -8.68 -8.98 0.30
N ILE A 26 -7.64 -8.22 0.65
CA ILE A 26 -6.32 -8.78 0.92
C ILE A 26 -6.45 -9.73 2.12
N PRO A 27 -5.88 -10.95 2.08
CA PRO A 27 -5.92 -11.85 3.22
C PRO A 27 -5.43 -11.16 4.49
N ALA A 28 -6.11 -11.41 5.62
CA ALA A 28 -5.79 -10.78 6.90
C ALA A 28 -4.31 -10.94 7.28
N VAL A 29 -3.70 -12.07 6.90
CA VAL A 29 -2.26 -12.29 6.96
C VAL A 29 -1.72 -12.42 5.53
N TYR A 30 -0.86 -11.50 5.13
CA TYR A 30 -0.25 -11.48 3.80
C TYR A 30 1.15 -10.88 3.86
N ALA A 31 2.10 -11.48 3.15
CA ALA A 31 3.53 -11.11 3.19
C ALA A 31 4.12 -11.02 4.62
N ASN A 32 3.71 -11.92 5.52
CA ASN A 32 4.09 -11.96 6.94
C ASN A 32 3.68 -10.71 7.75
N LEU A 33 2.70 -9.95 7.26
CA LEU A 33 2.11 -8.80 7.95
C LEU A 33 0.62 -9.04 8.18
N GLN A 34 0.08 -8.38 9.21
CA GLN A 34 -1.34 -8.29 9.44
C GLN A 34 -1.89 -7.08 8.69
N TRP A 35 -2.90 -7.30 7.86
CA TRP A 35 -3.62 -6.28 7.10
C TRP A 35 -5.04 -6.13 7.65
N VAL A 36 -5.49 -4.89 7.81
CA VAL A 36 -6.84 -4.56 8.29
C VAL A 36 -7.44 -3.54 7.34
N ASP A 37 -8.69 -3.78 6.93
CA ASP A 37 -9.44 -2.96 5.97
C ASP A 37 -8.72 -2.77 4.62
N ALA A 38 -8.00 -3.82 4.21
CA ALA A 38 -7.19 -3.84 3.00
C ALA A 38 -7.87 -4.59 1.86
N ASN A 39 -7.96 -3.95 0.70
CA ASN A 39 -8.55 -4.53 -0.50
C ASN A 39 -7.53 -4.60 -1.63
N TYR A 40 -7.78 -5.49 -2.58
CA TYR A 40 -7.06 -5.54 -3.84
C TYR A 40 -8.02 -5.35 -5.01
N VAL A 41 -7.48 -4.92 -6.13
CA VAL A 41 -8.22 -4.79 -7.39
C VAL A 41 -7.31 -5.18 -8.55
N ASN A 42 -7.87 -5.86 -9.53
CA ASN A 42 -7.23 -6.06 -10.82
C ASN A 42 -7.28 -4.73 -11.59
N ALA A 43 -6.13 -4.09 -11.76
CA ALA A 43 -6.07 -2.80 -12.43
C ALA A 43 -6.40 -2.89 -13.93
N THR A 44 -6.31 -4.07 -14.54
CA THR A 44 -6.60 -4.27 -15.97
C THR A 44 -8.09 -4.18 -16.29
N VAL A 45 -8.97 -4.52 -15.35
CA VAL A 45 -10.43 -4.40 -15.54
C VAL A 45 -10.95 -2.98 -15.30
N LEU A 46 -10.10 -2.09 -14.77
CA LEU A 46 -10.40 -0.66 -14.57
C LEU A 46 -9.39 0.25 -15.30
N PRO A 47 -9.23 0.12 -16.63
CA PRO A 47 -8.13 0.76 -17.37
C PRO A 47 -8.23 2.30 -17.47
N ALA A 48 -9.41 2.86 -17.16
CA ALA A 48 -9.65 4.30 -17.12
C ALA A 48 -9.33 4.93 -15.74
N SER A 49 -9.04 4.12 -14.73
CA SER A 49 -8.69 4.59 -13.38
C SER A 49 -7.20 4.94 -13.27
N GLY A 50 -6.82 5.66 -12.20
CA GLY A 50 -5.42 5.89 -11.89
C GLY A 50 -4.66 4.63 -11.44
N TYR A 51 -5.35 3.52 -11.16
CA TYR A 51 -4.72 2.26 -10.73
C TYR A 51 -3.75 1.69 -11.77
N ARG A 52 -3.98 1.96 -13.06
CA ARG A 52 -3.07 1.53 -14.14
C ARG A 52 -1.62 2.03 -13.95
N PHE A 53 -1.44 3.16 -13.28
CA PHE A 53 -0.11 3.73 -13.02
C PHE A 53 0.64 3.01 -11.88
N LEU A 54 -0.08 2.23 -11.06
CA LEU A 54 0.48 1.49 -9.93
C LEU A 54 0.87 0.05 -10.27
N VAL A 55 0.47 -0.46 -11.44
CA VAL A 55 0.88 -1.77 -11.91
C VAL A 55 2.39 -1.74 -12.17
N VAL A 56 3.14 -2.43 -11.32
CA VAL A 56 4.60 -2.61 -11.43
C VAL A 56 4.97 -4.03 -11.85
N SER A 57 4.11 -4.98 -11.51
CA SER A 57 4.14 -6.39 -11.86
C SER A 57 2.71 -6.93 -11.79
N GLY A 58 2.47 -8.07 -12.46
CA GLY A 58 1.17 -8.72 -12.54
C GLY A 58 0.03 -7.76 -12.90
N GLU A 59 -1.10 -7.93 -12.24
CA GLU A 59 -2.34 -7.18 -12.53
C GLU A 59 -2.99 -6.56 -11.28
N TYR A 60 -2.63 -7.05 -10.09
CA TYR A 60 -3.29 -6.69 -8.85
C TYR A 60 -2.53 -5.62 -8.08
N ILE A 61 -3.27 -4.70 -7.49
CA ILE A 61 -2.75 -3.64 -6.61
C ILE A 61 -3.60 -3.55 -5.35
N ALA A 62 -3.00 -3.14 -4.23
CA ALA A 62 -3.74 -2.80 -3.04
C ALA A 62 -4.46 -1.46 -3.19
N TRP A 63 -5.67 -1.38 -2.66
CA TRP A 63 -6.44 -0.15 -2.59
C TRP A 63 -7.28 -0.11 -1.31
N ASN A 64 -7.69 1.10 -0.94
CA ASN A 64 -8.57 1.36 0.19
C ASN A 64 -9.44 2.59 -0.09
N ARG A 65 -10.67 2.57 0.45
CA ARG A 65 -11.56 3.74 0.48
C ARG A 65 -11.46 4.48 1.83
N ASP A 66 -11.34 3.69 2.89
CA ASP A 66 -11.22 4.13 4.28
C ASP A 66 -9.81 3.86 4.81
N ALA A 67 -9.52 4.17 6.07
CA ALA A 67 -8.19 3.95 6.64
C ALA A 67 -7.79 2.46 6.61
N LEU A 68 -6.64 2.16 6.00
CA LEU A 68 -6.03 0.84 5.96
C LEU A 68 -4.89 0.77 6.98
N THR A 69 -4.78 -0.34 7.70
CA THR A 69 -3.71 -0.57 8.67
C THR A 69 -2.87 -1.77 8.29
N VAL A 70 -1.55 -1.63 8.44
CA VAL A 70 -0.57 -2.72 8.32
C VAL A 70 0.26 -2.78 9.59
N GLN A 71 0.39 -3.97 10.17
CA GLN A 71 1.12 -4.18 11.42
C GLN A 71 1.85 -5.52 11.46
N THR A 72 2.73 -5.69 12.44
CA THR A 72 3.47 -6.94 12.65
C THR A 72 2.56 -8.03 13.21
N LEU A 73 2.83 -9.28 12.85
CA LEU A 73 2.16 -10.45 13.45
C LEU A 73 2.65 -10.75 14.87
N LEU A 74 3.87 -10.33 15.19
CA LEU A 74 4.53 -10.60 16.45
C LEU A 74 4.41 -9.39 17.38
N THR A 75 3.89 -9.62 18.58
CA THR A 75 3.86 -8.62 19.64
C THR A 75 5.26 -8.07 19.90
N ASN A 76 5.37 -6.76 20.13
CA ASN A 76 6.63 -6.04 20.37
C ASN A 76 7.64 -6.05 19.21
N ASN A 77 7.22 -6.44 18.01
CA ASN A 77 8.04 -6.31 16.81
C ASN A 77 7.66 -5.04 16.02
N THR A 78 8.61 -4.47 15.28
CA THR A 78 8.40 -3.28 14.45
C THR A 78 8.57 -3.61 12.97
N ILE A 79 7.93 -2.81 12.13
CA ILE A 79 8.19 -2.74 10.69
C ILE A 79 8.54 -1.31 10.35
N THR A 80 9.47 -1.16 9.40
CA THR A 80 9.80 0.14 8.83
C THR A 80 9.33 0.15 7.38
N LEU A 81 8.32 0.97 7.10
CA LEU A 81 7.94 1.26 5.73
C LEU A 81 8.96 2.24 5.15
N HIS A 82 9.75 1.83 4.17
CA HIS A 82 10.77 2.69 3.55
C HIS A 82 10.23 3.50 2.37
N SER A 83 9.42 2.87 1.53
CA SER A 83 8.74 3.55 0.43
C SER A 83 7.54 2.75 -0.08
N CYS A 84 6.64 3.42 -0.79
CA CYS A 84 5.55 2.78 -1.52
C CYS A 84 5.19 3.60 -2.78
N MET A 85 4.44 2.99 -3.70
CA MET A 85 3.83 3.70 -4.82
C MET A 85 2.34 3.93 -4.54
N MET A 86 1.87 5.16 -4.74
CA MET A 86 0.48 5.54 -4.51
C MET A 86 -0.05 6.40 -5.65
N ALA A 87 -1.34 6.27 -5.95
CA ALA A 87 -2.06 7.10 -6.90
C ALA A 87 -3.52 7.16 -6.46
N ALA A 88 -4.26 8.17 -6.91
CA ALA A 88 -5.69 8.18 -6.68
C ALA A 88 -6.40 7.32 -7.74
N GLY A 89 -7.41 6.55 -7.33
CA GLY A 89 -8.16 5.71 -8.27
C GLY A 89 -9.08 6.52 -9.19
N TRP A 90 -9.85 7.46 -8.60
CA TRP A 90 -11.02 8.05 -9.25
C TRP A 90 -11.15 9.56 -9.12
N SER A 91 -10.39 10.20 -8.26
CA SER A 91 -10.51 11.63 -7.99
C SER A 91 -9.13 12.27 -7.87
N ASP A 92 -9.00 13.47 -8.40
CA ASP A 92 -7.77 14.24 -8.27
C ASP A 92 -7.74 14.99 -6.94
N SER A 93 -6.56 15.43 -6.54
CA SER A 93 -6.32 16.18 -5.30
C SER A 93 -6.73 15.41 -4.04
N VAL A 94 -6.66 14.08 -4.08
CA VAL A 94 -6.86 13.23 -2.90
C VAL A 94 -5.62 13.33 -2.01
N THR A 95 -5.82 13.68 -0.74
CA THR A 95 -4.72 13.66 0.24
C THR A 95 -4.69 12.32 0.94
N VAL A 96 -3.56 11.63 0.86
CA VAL A 96 -3.28 10.43 1.66
C VAL A 96 -2.34 10.82 2.78
N THR A 97 -2.71 10.47 4.01
CA THR A 97 -1.87 10.62 5.19
C THR A 97 -1.42 9.24 5.66
N VAL A 98 -0.11 9.07 5.78
CA VAL A 98 0.50 7.86 6.31
C VAL A 98 1.01 8.16 7.71
N VAL A 99 0.58 7.35 8.68
CA VAL A 99 0.88 7.55 10.09
C VAL A 99 1.65 6.34 10.62
N GLY A 100 2.80 6.61 11.24
CA GLY A 100 3.65 5.59 11.86
C GLY A 100 3.39 5.55 13.37
N TYR A 101 3.09 4.37 13.89
CA TYR A 101 2.86 4.14 15.31
C TYR A 101 3.91 3.22 15.92
N ARG A 102 4.17 3.41 17.21
CA ARG A 102 4.79 2.40 18.07
C ARG A 102 3.85 2.13 19.23
N SER A 103 3.29 0.92 19.26
CA SER A 103 2.17 0.59 20.13
C SER A 103 1.02 1.58 19.90
N ALA A 104 0.52 2.26 20.93
CA ALA A 104 -0.57 3.25 20.80
C ALA A 104 -0.08 4.68 20.52
N THR A 105 1.24 4.91 20.43
CA THR A 105 1.81 6.25 20.28
C THR A 105 2.12 6.55 18.81
N GLN A 106 1.51 7.59 18.27
CA GLN A 106 1.89 8.14 16.96
C GLN A 106 3.30 8.75 17.05
N LEU A 107 4.22 8.30 16.20
CA LEU A 107 5.58 8.82 16.12
C LEU A 107 5.83 9.64 14.85
N TYR A 108 5.20 9.25 13.75
CA TYR A 108 5.44 9.86 12.45
C TYR A 108 4.14 10.14 11.70
N THR A 109 4.15 11.18 10.89
CA THR A 109 3.06 11.50 9.97
C THR A 109 3.62 12.18 8.73
N ILE A 110 3.10 11.80 7.57
CA ILE A 110 3.42 12.45 6.29
C ILE A 110 2.19 12.39 5.39
N SER A 111 1.98 13.44 4.61
CA SER A 111 0.87 13.53 3.67
C SER A 111 1.36 13.71 2.24
N PHE A 112 0.67 13.06 1.31
CA PHE A 112 0.91 13.16 -0.13
C PHE A 112 -0.37 13.57 -0.83
N SER A 113 -0.26 14.48 -1.79
CA SER A 113 -1.34 14.79 -2.71
C SER A 113 -1.25 13.84 -3.91
N LEU A 114 -2.34 13.14 -4.19
CA LEU A 114 -2.47 12.14 -5.24
C LEU A 114 -3.44 12.62 -6.31
N ASN A 115 -3.26 12.11 -7.52
CA ASN A 115 -4.17 12.29 -8.62
C ASN A 115 -4.29 11.01 -9.45
N THR A 116 -5.17 11.03 -10.45
CA THR A 116 -5.48 9.87 -11.28
C THR A 116 -4.56 9.71 -12.49
N TYR A 117 -3.63 10.65 -12.74
CA TYR A 117 -2.81 10.71 -13.95
C TYR A 117 -1.35 10.27 -13.75
N GLN A 118 -0.89 10.18 -12.51
CA GLN A 118 0.48 9.78 -12.20
C GLN A 118 0.57 9.04 -10.87
N LYS A 119 1.60 8.22 -10.75
CA LYS A 119 2.01 7.64 -9.47
C LYS A 119 2.92 8.61 -8.72
N VAL A 120 2.78 8.58 -7.40
CA VAL A 120 3.70 9.17 -6.44
C VAL A 120 4.53 8.04 -5.83
N VAL A 121 5.85 8.21 -5.81
CA VAL A 121 6.73 7.37 -5.00
C VAL A 121 6.89 8.06 -3.65
N ALA A 122 6.21 7.55 -2.62
CA ALA A 122 6.39 8.03 -1.26
C ALA A 122 7.63 7.37 -0.66
N ILE A 123 8.54 8.19 -0.14
CA ILE A 123 9.75 7.76 0.56
C ILE A 123 9.63 8.23 2.00
N PHE A 124 9.80 7.30 2.93
CA PHE A 124 9.68 7.56 4.36
C PHE A 124 11.09 7.52 4.99
N GLN A 125 11.53 8.65 5.53
CA GLN A 125 12.80 8.77 6.24
C GLN A 125 12.59 8.59 7.75
N TRP A 126 11.84 7.55 8.13
CA TRP A 126 11.54 7.25 9.52
C TRP A 126 12.65 6.36 10.09
N PRO A 127 13.28 6.72 11.21
CA PRO A 127 14.24 5.84 11.87
C PRO A 127 13.51 4.60 12.40
N GLY A 128 14.13 3.42 12.23
CA GLY A 128 13.63 2.14 12.73
C GLY A 128 13.84 1.95 14.23
#